data_AF-A0A259LKS0-F1
#
_entry.id   AF-A0A259LKS0-F1
#
_cell.length_a   1.000
_cell.length_b   1.000
_cell.length_c   1.000
_cell.angle_alpha   90.00
_cell.angle_beta   90.00
_cell.angle_gamma   90.00
#
_symmetry.space_group_name_H-M   'P 1'
#
loop_
_entity.id
_entity.type
_entity.pdbx_description
1 polymer ?
#
loop_
_entity_poly.entity_id
_entity_poly.type
_entity_poly.pdbx_seq_one_letter_code
_entity_poly.pdbx_strand_id
1 'polypeptide(L)'
;MLLGLAAASTAAATVASAEGHTAEAEAPELLSMGDALSDALTAYKDAAARVNRIADEWGPQWPVPDESIYRYGEGCQTHRDILGRGVQMPWGRKGVKRVHDLGTPEYFRRAAASEWAIYDRKMQTKSQRGAWSHKRWAEREFAAIQPAQEYWAEVDRITQASGIEAAKTAMTEARDALQDLVGRIVLFEERSITGLIIKAQAMQAWGEVDAFARAFHLDALAWADAMNETILRQTKFA
;
A
#
# COMPACT_ATOMS: atom_id res chain seq x y z
N MET A 1 -50.30 19.53 59.07
CA MET A 1 -49.62 18.24 59.34
C MET A 1 -48.16 18.58 59.59
N LEU A 2 -47.75 18.84 60.84
CA LEU A 2 -47.20 17.86 61.82
C LEU A 2 -46.04 17.06 61.20
N LEU A 3 -44.79 17.49 61.42
CA LEU A 3 -43.87 17.06 62.50
C LEU A 3 -43.27 15.65 62.28
N GLY A 4 -41.94 15.55 62.35
CA GLY A 4 -41.21 14.27 62.48
C GLY A 4 -39.82 14.27 61.84
N LEU A 5 -38.81 14.95 62.39
CA LEU A 5 -37.82 14.48 63.39
C LEU A 5 -36.61 13.70 62.83
N ALA A 6 -35.45 14.35 62.98
CA ALA A 6 -34.05 13.95 62.95
C ALA A 6 -33.61 12.47 62.98
N ALA A 7 -32.53 12.19 62.23
CA ALA A 7 -31.35 11.52 62.77
C ALA A 7 -30.09 11.98 62.01
N ALA A 8 -29.27 12.80 62.67
CA ALA A 8 -27.91 13.08 62.25
C ALA A 8 -27.04 11.86 62.60
N SER A 9 -26.49 11.19 61.57
CA SER A 9 -25.38 10.27 61.75
C SER A 9 -24.13 10.93 61.16
N THR A 10 -23.42 11.64 62.01
CA THR A 10 -21.99 11.91 61.86
C THR A 10 -21.25 10.58 61.89
N ALA A 11 -21.09 9.96 60.73
CA ALA A 11 -20.06 8.96 60.53
C ALA A 11 -18.73 9.72 60.37
N ALA A 12 -17.98 9.79 61.47
CA ALA A 12 -16.55 10.07 61.40
C ALA A 12 -15.89 8.91 60.65
N ALA A 13 -15.83 9.02 59.32
CA ALA A 13 -14.89 8.23 58.55
C ALA A 13 -13.51 8.78 58.90
N THR A 14 -12.84 8.09 59.81
CA THR A 14 -11.39 8.13 59.97
C THR A 14 -10.78 8.16 58.58
N VAL A 15 -10.00 9.22 58.32
CA VAL A 15 -9.07 9.32 57.21
C VAL A 15 -8.10 8.16 57.36
N ALA A 16 -8.46 7.01 56.80
CA ALA A 16 -7.46 6.11 56.30
C ALA A 16 -6.83 6.89 55.15
N SER A 17 -5.68 7.51 55.40
CA SER A 17 -4.67 7.66 54.36
C SER A 17 -4.41 6.25 53.84
N ALA A 18 -5.25 5.81 52.90
CA ALA A 18 -4.68 5.18 51.74
C ALA A 18 -3.67 6.22 51.25
N GLU A 19 -2.41 5.83 51.24
CA GLU A 19 -1.45 6.37 50.27
C GLU A 19 -2.07 6.09 48.91
N GLY A 20 -3.06 6.91 48.54
CA GLY A 20 -3.59 6.97 47.22
C GLY A 20 -2.39 7.41 46.43
N HIS A 21 -1.83 6.48 45.66
CA HIS A 21 -1.18 6.84 44.41
C HIS A 21 -2.13 7.85 43.76
N THR A 22 -1.83 9.13 43.92
CA THR A 22 -2.45 10.17 43.12
C THR A 22 -2.15 9.74 41.71
N ALA A 23 -3.16 9.20 41.03
CA ALA A 23 -3.04 8.71 39.67
C ALA A 23 -2.36 9.83 38.89
N GLU A 24 -1.11 9.60 38.51
CA GLU A 24 -0.30 10.64 37.92
C GLU A 24 -1.01 11.06 36.64
N ALA A 25 -1.39 12.34 36.56
CA ALA A 25 -2.12 12.83 35.40
C ALA A 25 -1.24 12.65 34.17
N GLU A 26 -1.80 12.04 33.13
CA GLU A 26 -1.05 11.76 31.90
C GLU A 26 -0.58 13.04 31.22
N ALA A 27 0.50 12.95 30.44
CA ALA A 27 0.99 14.08 29.67
C ALA A 27 -0.09 14.57 28.68
N PRO A 28 -0.39 15.89 28.64
CA PRO A 28 -1.41 16.44 27.73
C PRO A 28 -1.06 16.22 26.25
N GLU A 29 0.23 16.09 25.94
CA GLU A 29 0.70 15.75 24.59
C GLU A 29 0.25 14.34 24.16
N LEU A 30 0.37 13.34 25.05
CA LEU A 30 -0.06 11.97 24.75
C LEU A 30 -1.58 11.88 24.60
N LEU A 31 -2.33 12.61 25.43
CA LEU A 31 -3.79 12.73 25.30
C LEU A 31 -4.18 13.33 23.95
N SER A 32 -3.55 14.44 23.55
CA SER A 32 -3.80 15.08 22.26
C SER A 32 -3.46 14.18 21.06
N MET A 33 -2.39 13.38 21.15
CA MET A 33 -2.06 12.40 20.11
C MET A 33 -3.09 11.26 20.07
N GLY A 34 -3.58 10.82 21.23
CA GLY A 34 -4.66 9.84 21.34
C GLY A 34 -5.96 10.34 20.68
N ASP A 35 -6.34 11.60 20.92
CA ASP A 35 -7.52 12.20 20.30
C ASP A 35 -7.39 12.26 18.76
N ALA A 36 -6.20 12.60 18.25
CA ALA A 36 -5.92 12.68 16.81
C ALA A 36 -5.88 11.31 16.11
N LEU A 37 -5.71 10.22 16.85
CA LEU A 37 -5.55 8.87 16.29
C LEU A 37 -6.78 8.41 15.50
N SER A 38 -7.97 8.69 16.02
CA SER A 38 -9.24 8.32 15.38
C SER A 38 -9.37 8.98 14.00
N ASP A 39 -8.99 10.25 13.90
CA ASP A 39 -9.07 11.02 12.67
C ASP A 39 -8.05 10.52 11.63
N ALA A 40 -6.81 10.26 12.06
CA ALA A 40 -5.77 9.70 11.19
C ALA A 40 -6.15 8.31 10.64
N LEU A 41 -6.71 7.44 11.49
CA LEU A 41 -7.19 6.12 11.07
C LEU A 41 -8.36 6.24 10.09
N THR A 42 -9.30 7.15 10.33
CA THR A 42 -10.43 7.41 9.43
C THR A 42 -9.95 7.89 8.07
N ALA A 43 -9.01 8.85 8.05
CA ALA A 43 -8.43 9.35 6.81
C ALA A 43 -7.76 8.24 5.98
N TYR A 44 -6.99 7.35 6.63
CA TYR A 44 -6.42 6.19 5.95
C TYR A 44 -7.50 5.26 5.37
N LYS A 45 -8.50 4.90 6.17
CA LYS A 45 -9.60 4.01 5.74
C LYS A 45 -10.38 4.59 4.57
N ASP A 46 -10.69 5.88 4.61
CA ASP A 46 -11.40 6.57 3.52
C ASP A 46 -10.57 6.60 2.23
N ALA A 47 -9.27 6.86 2.34
CA ALA A 47 -8.37 6.85 1.19
C ALA A 47 -8.22 5.44 0.59
N ALA A 48 -8.10 4.41 1.43
CA ALA A 48 -8.06 3.01 0.99
C ALA A 48 -9.39 2.57 0.34
N ALA A 49 -10.53 2.95 0.93
CA ALA A 49 -11.84 2.69 0.37
C ALA A 49 -12.04 3.39 -0.98
N ARG A 50 -11.49 4.61 -1.15
CA ARG A 50 -11.51 5.32 -2.44
C ARG A 50 -10.71 4.57 -3.51
N VAL A 51 -9.51 4.09 -3.19
CA VAL A 51 -8.70 3.28 -4.13
C VAL A 51 -9.47 2.03 -4.57
N ASN A 52 -10.08 1.32 -3.61
CA ASN A 52 -10.87 0.12 -3.91
C ASN A 52 -12.09 0.44 -4.80
N ARG A 53 -12.82 1.52 -4.51
CA ARG A 53 -13.97 1.93 -5.33
C ARG A 53 -13.58 2.23 -6.77
N ILE A 54 -12.46 2.93 -6.97
CA ILE A 54 -11.93 3.19 -8.32
C ILE A 54 -11.58 1.87 -9.01
N ALA A 55 -10.93 0.94 -8.30
CA ALA A 55 -10.58 -0.35 -8.86
C ALA A 55 -11.81 -1.20 -9.20
N ASP A 56 -12.87 -1.16 -8.41
CA ASP A 56 -14.13 -1.87 -8.69
C ASP A 56 -14.84 -1.30 -9.92
N GLU A 57 -14.81 0.04 -10.10
CA GLU A 57 -15.44 0.72 -11.22
C GLU A 57 -14.66 0.56 -12.55
N TRP A 58 -13.33 0.69 -12.48
CA TRP A 58 -12.47 0.77 -13.66
C TRP A 58 -11.71 -0.53 -13.95
N GLY A 59 -11.55 -1.41 -12.97
CA GLY A 59 -10.90 -2.71 -13.14
C GLY A 59 -11.53 -3.56 -14.24
N PRO A 60 -12.87 -3.68 -14.34
CA PRO A 60 -13.51 -4.41 -15.43
C PRO A 60 -13.27 -3.82 -16.83
N GLN A 61 -12.89 -2.54 -16.91
CA GLN A 61 -12.62 -1.83 -18.16
C GLN A 61 -11.14 -1.92 -18.57
N TRP A 62 -10.28 -2.47 -17.71
CA TRP A 62 -8.85 -2.56 -17.98
C TRP A 62 -8.58 -3.41 -19.23
N PRO A 63 -7.75 -2.93 -20.18
CA PRO A 63 -7.62 -3.58 -21.47
C PRO A 63 -6.94 -4.94 -21.33
N VAL A 64 -7.43 -5.89 -22.13
CA VAL A 64 -6.78 -7.20 -22.29
C VAL A 64 -5.75 -7.08 -23.43
N PRO A 65 -4.46 -7.32 -23.17
CA PRO A 65 -3.44 -7.19 -24.20
C PRO A 65 -3.57 -8.29 -25.25
N ASP A 66 -3.14 -8.00 -26.48
CA ASP A 66 -3.05 -9.00 -27.55
C ASP A 66 -1.82 -9.91 -27.33
N GLU A 67 -1.93 -11.22 -27.59
CA GLU A 67 -0.80 -12.15 -27.41
C GLU A 67 0.41 -11.78 -28.30
N SER A 68 0.18 -11.12 -29.44
CA SER A 68 1.24 -10.68 -30.35
C SER A 68 2.22 -9.70 -29.73
N ILE A 69 1.81 -8.94 -28.70
CA ILE A 69 2.66 -7.97 -28.01
C ILE A 69 3.42 -8.56 -26.81
N TYR A 70 3.22 -9.86 -26.52
CA TYR A 70 3.98 -10.56 -25.48
C TYR A 70 5.46 -10.63 -25.82
N ARG A 71 6.33 -10.03 -25.00
CA ARG A 71 7.79 -10.02 -25.19
C ARG A 71 8.49 -9.99 -23.84
N TYR A 72 9.74 -10.43 -23.82
CA TYR A 72 10.59 -10.34 -22.64
C TYR A 72 11.86 -9.57 -23.00
N GLY A 73 12.35 -8.78 -22.04
CA GLY A 73 13.62 -8.09 -22.14
C GLY A 73 13.52 -6.57 -22.04
N GLU A 74 14.62 -5.91 -22.37
CA GLU A 74 14.75 -4.46 -22.25
C GLU A 74 13.74 -3.72 -23.13
N GLY A 75 12.99 -2.78 -22.53
CA GLY A 75 11.92 -2.04 -23.20
C GLY A 75 10.56 -2.74 -23.17
N CYS A 76 10.44 -3.87 -22.47
CA CYS A 76 9.15 -4.45 -22.11
C CYS A 76 8.72 -3.94 -20.72
N GLN A 77 7.42 -3.91 -20.48
CA GLN A 77 6.84 -3.57 -19.17
C GLN A 77 5.91 -4.69 -18.70
N THR A 78 5.94 -4.98 -17.41
CA THR A 78 5.07 -5.99 -16.81
C THR A 78 3.60 -5.60 -16.94
N HIS A 79 2.77 -6.52 -17.45
CA HIS A 79 1.32 -6.32 -17.47
C HIS A 79 0.76 -6.29 -16.05
N ARG A 80 0.20 -5.14 -15.68
CA ARG A 80 -0.39 -4.90 -14.36
C ARG A 80 -1.84 -4.50 -14.50
N ASP A 81 -2.65 -4.80 -13.49
CA ASP A 81 -4.00 -4.28 -13.34
C ASP A 81 -3.95 -2.81 -12.89
N ILE A 82 -5.13 -2.20 -12.74
CA ILE A 82 -5.27 -0.82 -12.27
C ILE A 82 -4.65 -0.57 -10.89
N LEU A 83 -4.55 -1.60 -10.05
CA LEU A 83 -3.92 -1.53 -8.73
C LEU A 83 -2.41 -1.75 -8.78
N GLY A 84 -1.84 -2.02 -9.96
CA GLY A 84 -0.42 -2.31 -10.14
C GLY A 84 -0.04 -3.77 -9.88
N ARG A 85 -0.99 -4.68 -9.70
CA ARG A 85 -0.76 -6.11 -9.46
C ARG A 85 -0.51 -6.81 -10.79
N GLY A 86 0.45 -7.74 -10.83
CA GLY A 86 0.71 -8.52 -12.03
C GLY A 86 -0.51 -9.36 -12.43
N VAL A 87 -0.99 -9.21 -13.66
CA VAL A 87 -2.14 -9.98 -14.17
C VAL A 87 -1.64 -11.29 -14.76
N GLN A 88 -2.24 -12.39 -14.33
CA GLN A 88 -1.90 -13.70 -14.84
C GLN A 88 -2.66 -14.02 -16.13
N MET A 89 -1.93 -14.20 -17.22
CA MET A 89 -2.50 -14.58 -18.51
C MET A 89 -2.19 -16.05 -18.82
N PRO A 90 -3.09 -16.80 -19.47
CA PRO A 90 -2.87 -18.20 -19.84
C PRO A 90 -2.04 -18.32 -21.13
N TRP A 91 -0.99 -17.50 -21.27
CA TRP A 91 -0.18 -17.44 -22.48
C TRP A 91 1.05 -18.35 -22.41
N GLY A 92 1.49 -18.82 -23.58
CA GLY A 92 2.67 -19.69 -23.71
C GLY A 92 2.37 -21.20 -23.66
N ARG A 93 3.45 -21.99 -23.67
CA ARG A 93 3.36 -23.45 -23.79
C ARG A 93 2.68 -24.06 -22.57
N LYS A 94 1.61 -24.82 -22.80
CA LYS A 94 0.78 -25.53 -21.79
C LYS A 94 -0.23 -24.68 -21.01
N GLY A 95 -0.49 -23.42 -21.41
CA GLY A 95 -1.54 -22.59 -20.78
C GLY A 95 -1.28 -22.27 -19.30
N VAL A 96 -0.01 -22.29 -18.88
CA VAL A 96 0.37 -21.98 -17.50
C VAL A 96 0.16 -20.49 -17.26
N LYS A 97 -0.71 -20.16 -16.32
CA LYS A 97 -0.98 -18.78 -15.90
C LYS A 97 0.27 -18.14 -15.30
N ARG A 98 0.78 -17.08 -15.92
CA ARG A 98 1.95 -16.33 -15.45
C ARG A 98 1.73 -14.83 -15.63
N VAL A 99 2.48 -14.03 -14.86
CA VAL A 99 2.60 -12.61 -15.15
C VAL A 99 3.55 -12.46 -16.33
N HIS A 100 3.13 -11.71 -17.35
CA HIS A 100 3.87 -11.54 -18.58
C HIS A 100 4.33 -10.08 -18.74
N ASP A 101 5.51 -9.92 -19.31
CA ASP A 101 5.94 -8.61 -19.82
C ASP A 101 5.39 -8.42 -21.24
N LEU A 102 5.09 -7.16 -21.57
CA LEU A 102 4.57 -6.74 -22.87
C LEU A 102 5.56 -5.75 -23.49
N GLY A 103 5.78 -5.86 -24.80
CA GLY A 103 6.58 -4.87 -25.53
C GLY A 103 5.88 -3.52 -25.58
N THR A 104 6.65 -2.43 -25.46
CA THR A 104 6.16 -1.09 -25.79
C THR A 104 6.22 -0.84 -27.30
N PRO A 105 5.52 0.18 -27.83
CA PRO A 105 5.67 0.58 -29.23
C PRO A 105 7.13 0.87 -29.61
N GLU A 106 7.90 1.47 -28.69
CA GLU A 106 9.31 1.80 -28.87
C GLU A 106 10.16 0.53 -28.97
N TYR A 107 9.87 -0.48 -28.15
CA TYR A 107 10.50 -1.79 -28.25
C TYR A 107 10.30 -2.38 -29.64
N PHE A 108 9.05 -2.42 -30.14
CA PHE A 108 8.73 -3.02 -31.43
C PHE A 108 9.37 -2.27 -32.61
N ARG A 109 9.37 -0.93 -32.57
CA ARG A 109 10.08 -0.11 -33.57
C ARG A 109 11.58 -0.43 -33.59
N ARG A 110 12.22 -0.47 -32.42
CA ARG A 110 13.65 -0.79 -32.28
C ARG A 110 13.97 -2.21 -32.75
N ALA A 111 13.14 -3.19 -32.37
CA ALA A 111 13.29 -4.58 -32.77
C ALA A 111 13.12 -4.76 -34.28
N ALA A 112 12.07 -4.19 -34.87
CA ALA A 112 11.84 -4.23 -36.32
C ALA A 112 13.00 -3.60 -37.11
N ALA A 113 13.51 -2.44 -36.67
CA ALA A 113 14.64 -1.77 -37.31
C ALA A 113 15.93 -2.61 -37.23
N SER A 114 16.19 -3.23 -36.06
CA SER A 114 17.32 -4.14 -35.86
C SER A 114 17.26 -5.34 -36.80
N GLU A 115 16.09 -5.98 -36.90
CA GLU A 115 15.88 -7.15 -37.76
C GLU A 115 15.99 -6.80 -39.26
N TRP A 116 15.47 -5.63 -39.68
CA TRP A 116 15.67 -5.12 -41.04
C TRP A 116 17.15 -4.87 -41.35
N ALA A 117 17.89 -4.24 -40.44
CA ALA A 117 19.33 -4.02 -40.63
C ALA A 117 20.11 -5.33 -40.77
N ILE A 118 19.73 -6.37 -40.02
CA ILE A 118 20.34 -7.71 -40.14
C ILE A 118 19.98 -8.36 -41.48
N TYR A 119 18.72 -8.24 -41.92
CA TYR A 119 18.27 -8.71 -43.23
C TYR A 119 19.09 -8.07 -44.36
N ASP A 120 19.16 -6.74 -44.40
CA ASP A 120 19.86 -5.99 -45.44
C ASP A 120 21.34 -6.37 -45.51
N ARG A 121 22.01 -6.42 -44.35
CA ARG A 121 23.40 -6.87 -44.25
C ARG A 121 23.58 -8.29 -44.80
N LYS A 122 22.67 -9.22 -44.51
CA LYS A 122 22.76 -10.62 -44.98
C LYS A 122 22.50 -10.75 -46.47
N MET A 123 21.62 -9.93 -47.05
CA MET A 123 21.34 -9.91 -48.49
C MET A 123 22.58 -9.52 -49.31
N GLN A 124 23.49 -8.74 -48.73
CA GLN A 124 24.79 -8.39 -49.31
C GLN A 124 25.83 -9.52 -49.27
N THR A 125 25.58 -10.62 -48.54
CA THR A 125 26.52 -11.74 -48.41
C THR A 125 26.23 -12.86 -49.42
N LYS A 126 27.27 -13.61 -49.81
CA LYS A 126 27.15 -14.74 -50.76
C LYS A 126 26.18 -15.83 -50.29
N SER A 127 26.10 -16.09 -48.98
CA SER A 127 25.33 -17.22 -48.46
C SER A 127 23.85 -16.92 -48.24
N GLN A 128 23.44 -15.64 -48.07
CA GLN A 128 22.07 -15.18 -47.74
C GLN A 128 21.31 -15.97 -46.65
N ARG A 129 22.00 -16.88 -45.94
CA ARG A 129 21.39 -17.87 -45.07
C ARG A 129 20.77 -17.17 -43.87
N GLY A 130 19.49 -17.44 -43.66
CA GLY A 130 18.69 -16.83 -42.59
C GLY A 130 18.21 -15.41 -42.87
N ALA A 131 18.52 -14.80 -44.01
CA ALA A 131 18.02 -13.44 -44.34
C ALA A 131 16.49 -13.40 -44.29
N TRP A 132 15.81 -14.32 -44.96
CA TRP A 132 14.35 -14.42 -44.95
C TRP A 132 13.73 -14.65 -43.57
N SER A 133 14.47 -15.27 -42.64
CA SER A 133 14.05 -15.34 -41.25
C SER A 133 14.03 -13.94 -40.65
N HIS A 134 15.13 -13.18 -40.73
CA HIS A 134 15.17 -11.80 -40.19
C HIS A 134 14.12 -10.88 -40.82
N LYS A 135 13.86 -10.99 -42.13
CA LYS A 135 12.73 -10.27 -42.76
C LYS A 135 11.39 -10.61 -42.11
N ARG A 136 11.08 -11.89 -41.93
CA ARG A 136 9.84 -12.35 -41.28
C ARG A 136 9.74 -11.86 -39.82
N TRP A 137 10.87 -11.82 -39.11
CA TRP A 137 10.91 -11.31 -37.74
C TRP A 137 10.66 -9.80 -37.73
N ALA A 138 11.30 -9.04 -38.63
CA ALA A 138 11.07 -7.61 -38.78
C ALA A 138 9.59 -7.29 -39.09
N GLU A 139 8.98 -8.03 -40.03
CA GLU A 139 7.55 -7.90 -40.36
C GLU A 139 6.65 -8.23 -39.16
N ARG A 140 6.99 -9.25 -38.37
CA ARG A 140 6.26 -9.60 -37.14
C ARG A 140 6.35 -8.50 -36.09
N GLU A 141 7.55 -7.97 -35.82
CA GLU A 141 7.70 -6.89 -34.84
C GLU A 141 7.02 -5.60 -35.34
N PHE A 142 7.08 -5.31 -36.64
CA PHE A 142 6.37 -4.17 -37.23
C PHE A 142 4.84 -4.30 -37.07
N ALA A 143 4.28 -5.48 -37.32
CA ALA A 143 2.86 -5.75 -37.14
C ALA A 143 2.38 -5.59 -35.69
N ALA A 144 3.28 -5.78 -34.71
CA ALA A 144 2.98 -5.63 -33.29
C ALA A 144 3.01 -4.18 -32.78
N ILE A 145 3.47 -3.22 -33.60
CA ILE A 145 3.55 -1.80 -33.21
C ILE A 145 2.15 -1.23 -32.92
N GLN A 146 1.20 -1.43 -33.84
CA GLN A 146 -0.15 -0.86 -33.72
C GLN A 146 -0.91 -1.46 -32.52
N PRO A 147 -0.97 -2.80 -32.33
CA PRO A 147 -1.58 -3.39 -31.13
C PRO A 147 -0.95 -2.88 -29.82
N ALA A 148 0.38 -2.69 -29.79
CA ALA A 148 1.04 -2.16 -28.61
C ALA A 148 0.63 -0.70 -28.35
N GLN A 149 0.54 0.12 -29.39
CA GLN A 149 0.11 1.52 -29.26
C GLN A 149 -1.30 1.61 -28.71
N GLU A 150 -2.23 0.85 -29.27
CA GLU A 150 -3.64 0.83 -28.84
C GLU A 150 -3.77 0.37 -27.39
N TYR A 151 -3.09 -0.71 -27.03
CA TYR A 151 -3.11 -1.23 -25.66
C TYR A 151 -2.55 -0.21 -24.65
N TRP A 152 -1.36 0.34 -24.88
CA TRP A 152 -0.73 1.26 -23.93
C TRP A 152 -1.45 2.62 -23.88
N ALA A 153 -1.99 3.11 -25.00
CA ALA A 153 -2.82 4.31 -25.01
C ALA A 153 -4.10 4.12 -24.19
N GLU A 154 -4.71 2.93 -24.24
CA GLU A 154 -5.91 2.62 -23.45
C GLU A 154 -5.61 2.50 -21.95
N VAL A 155 -4.47 1.88 -21.59
CA VAL A 155 -3.97 1.86 -20.21
C VAL A 155 -3.78 3.29 -19.69
N ASP A 156 -3.12 4.15 -20.47
CA ASP A 156 -2.89 5.55 -20.09
C ASP A 156 -4.21 6.32 -19.96
N ARG A 157 -5.14 6.13 -20.90
CA ARG A 157 -6.46 6.76 -20.88
C ARG A 157 -7.24 6.39 -19.61
N ILE A 158 -7.31 5.10 -19.28
CA ILE A 158 -8.03 4.64 -18.08
C ILE A 158 -7.32 5.12 -16.81
N THR A 159 -5.98 5.09 -16.78
CA THR A 159 -5.21 5.58 -15.62
C THR A 159 -5.50 7.05 -15.35
N GLN A 160 -5.52 7.88 -16.39
CA GLN A 160 -5.84 9.30 -16.27
C GLN A 160 -7.31 9.53 -15.89
N ALA A 161 -8.24 8.84 -16.57
CA ALA A 161 -9.68 9.02 -16.36
C ALA A 161 -10.15 8.55 -14.98
N SER A 162 -9.58 7.45 -14.47
CA SER A 162 -9.91 6.88 -13.17
C SER A 162 -9.36 7.69 -11.99
N GLY A 163 -8.30 8.48 -12.20
CA GLY A 163 -7.61 9.19 -11.14
C GLY A 163 -6.95 8.27 -10.10
N ILE A 164 -6.69 7.02 -10.46
CA ILE A 164 -6.18 5.99 -9.54
C ILE A 164 -4.85 6.37 -8.91
N GLU A 165 -3.94 7.00 -9.67
CA GLU A 165 -2.62 7.35 -9.15
C GLU A 165 -2.71 8.42 -8.06
N ALA A 166 -3.55 9.44 -8.25
CA ALA A 166 -3.80 10.43 -7.20
C ALA A 166 -4.44 9.81 -5.94
N ALA A 167 -5.33 8.83 -6.11
CA ALA A 167 -5.93 8.11 -4.98
C ALA A 167 -4.90 7.24 -4.24
N LYS A 168 -3.99 6.56 -4.95
CA LYS A 168 -2.89 5.79 -4.36
C LYS A 168 -1.91 6.69 -3.60
N THR A 169 -1.59 7.86 -4.15
CA THR A 169 -0.76 8.87 -3.46
C THR A 169 -1.44 9.31 -2.16
N ALA A 170 -2.71 9.70 -2.20
CA ALA A 170 -3.44 10.12 -0.99
C ALA A 170 -3.53 8.99 0.06
N MET A 171 -3.72 7.74 -0.36
CA MET A 171 -3.70 6.58 0.54
C MET A 171 -2.32 6.37 1.18
N THR A 172 -1.25 6.56 0.40
CA THR A 172 0.13 6.47 0.88
C THR A 172 0.41 7.56 1.90
N GLU A 173 0.05 8.81 1.61
CA GLU A 173 0.20 9.94 2.54
C GLU A 173 -0.57 9.73 3.84
N ALA A 174 -1.84 9.27 3.76
CA ALA A 174 -2.65 8.99 4.95
C ALA A 174 -2.09 7.83 5.78
N ARG A 175 -1.54 6.80 5.13
CA ARG A 175 -0.84 5.69 5.81
C ARG A 175 0.39 6.19 6.54
N ASP A 176 1.23 6.98 5.87
CA ASP A 176 2.48 7.48 6.43
C ASP A 176 2.21 8.43 7.61
N ALA A 177 1.18 9.29 7.50
CA ALA A 177 0.72 10.13 8.61
C ALA A 177 0.22 9.31 9.82
N LEU A 178 -0.54 8.23 9.58
CA LEU A 178 -0.96 7.32 10.64
C LEU A 178 0.25 6.60 11.26
N GLN A 179 1.20 6.13 10.45
CA GLN A 179 2.42 5.49 10.91
C GLN A 179 3.22 6.43 11.84
N ASP A 180 3.45 7.66 11.40
CA ASP A 180 4.18 8.68 12.16
C ASP A 180 3.49 8.97 13.50
N LEU A 181 2.16 9.11 13.51
CA LEU A 181 1.40 9.33 14.73
C LEU A 181 1.48 8.13 15.68
N VAL A 182 1.32 6.91 15.18
CA VAL A 182 1.46 5.68 15.98
C VAL A 182 2.87 5.59 16.55
N GLY A 183 3.90 5.87 15.75
CA GLY A 183 5.28 5.86 16.21
C GLY A 183 5.52 6.87 17.33
N ARG A 184 5.01 8.10 17.18
CA ARG A 184 5.08 9.11 18.24
C ARG A 184 4.36 8.66 19.52
N ILE A 185 3.18 8.05 19.42
CA ILE A 185 2.44 7.55 20.58
C ILE A 185 3.19 6.41 21.29
N VAL A 186 3.62 5.40 20.53
CA VAL A 186 4.24 4.19 21.09
C VAL A 186 5.58 4.50 21.75
N LEU A 187 6.36 5.41 21.16
CA LEU A 187 7.67 5.83 21.68
C LEU A 187 7.57 6.89 22.79
N PHE A 188 6.39 7.51 23.00
CA PHE A 188 6.21 8.50 24.06
C PHE A 188 6.31 7.84 25.45
N GLU A 189 6.99 8.47 26.41
CA GLU A 189 7.05 7.95 27.77
C GLU A 189 5.73 8.22 28.51
N GLU A 190 4.93 7.18 28.74
CA GLU A 190 3.68 7.26 29.49
C GLU A 190 3.90 7.31 31.00
N ARG A 191 3.01 8.01 31.71
CA ARG A 191 3.04 8.15 33.19
C ARG A 191 1.90 7.42 33.89
N SER A 192 0.91 6.95 33.13
CA SER A 192 -0.30 6.37 33.68
C SER A 192 -0.82 5.18 32.86
N ILE A 193 -1.78 4.44 33.45
CA ILE A 193 -2.54 3.39 32.74
C ILE A 193 -3.27 3.97 31.51
N THR A 194 -3.71 5.23 31.58
CA THR A 194 -4.35 5.91 30.43
C THR A 194 -3.38 5.98 29.24
N GLY A 195 -2.11 6.29 29.47
CA GLY A 195 -1.11 6.29 28.41
C GLY A 195 -0.84 4.90 27.83
N LEU A 196 -0.83 3.84 28.66
CA LEU A 196 -0.79 2.46 28.16
C LEU A 196 -2.00 2.13 27.27
N ILE A 197 -3.20 2.56 27.64
CA ILE A 197 -4.41 2.37 26.82
C ILE A 197 -4.27 3.09 25.46
N ILE A 198 -3.76 4.32 25.44
CA ILE A 198 -3.53 5.09 24.21
C ILE A 198 -2.51 4.37 23.30
N LYS A 199 -1.42 3.84 23.87
CA LYS A 199 -0.46 3.02 23.11
C LYS A 199 -1.08 1.76 22.53
N ALA A 200 -1.90 1.05 23.31
CA ALA A 200 -2.61 -0.13 22.83
C ALA A 200 -3.58 0.21 21.69
N GLN A 201 -4.31 1.33 21.80
CA GLN A 201 -5.17 1.84 20.73
C GLN A 201 -4.38 2.21 19.47
N ALA A 202 -3.21 2.83 19.60
CA ALA A 202 -2.35 3.14 18.46
C ALA A 202 -1.85 1.88 17.75
N MET A 203 -1.43 0.86 18.49
CA MET A 203 -1.06 -0.44 17.93
C MET A 203 -2.26 -1.14 17.25
N GLN A 204 -3.46 -1.03 17.84
CA GLN A 204 -4.68 -1.54 17.24
C GLN A 204 -5.01 -0.80 15.92
N ALA A 205 -4.89 0.52 15.89
CA ALA A 205 -5.10 1.33 14.70
C ALA A 205 -4.12 0.97 13.58
N TRP A 206 -2.84 0.79 13.91
CA TRP A 206 -1.86 0.28 12.96
C TRP A 206 -2.22 -1.12 12.46
N GLY A 207 -2.86 -1.93 13.30
CA GLY A 207 -3.41 -3.23 12.95
C GLY A 207 -4.42 -3.25 11.80
N GLU A 208 -5.01 -2.10 11.46
CA GLU A 208 -5.96 -1.93 10.36
C GLU A 208 -5.28 -1.66 9.01
N VAL A 209 -3.99 -1.33 9.01
CA VAL A 209 -3.19 -1.11 7.79
C VAL A 209 -2.93 -2.44 7.08
N ASP A 210 -2.82 -2.40 5.76
CA ASP A 210 -2.58 -3.59 4.94
C ASP A 210 -1.36 -4.39 5.44
N ALA A 211 -1.44 -5.71 5.32
CA ALA A 211 -0.45 -6.62 5.90
C ALA A 211 0.97 -6.41 5.32
N PHE A 212 1.09 -5.99 4.06
CA PHE A 212 2.38 -5.77 3.44
C PHE A 212 3.05 -4.53 4.04
N ALA A 213 2.35 -3.40 4.12
CA ALA A 213 2.89 -2.19 4.75
C ALA A 213 3.31 -2.42 6.21
N ARG A 214 2.52 -3.18 6.97
CA ARG A 214 2.89 -3.54 8.36
C ARG A 214 4.15 -4.40 8.43
N ALA A 215 4.33 -5.36 7.53
CA ALA A 215 5.45 -6.30 7.56
C ALA A 215 6.80 -5.67 7.19
N PHE A 216 6.79 -4.60 6.37
CA PHE A 216 8.00 -3.92 5.90
C PHE A 216 8.25 -2.58 6.60
N HIS A 217 7.59 -2.35 7.72
CA HIS A 217 7.79 -1.18 8.56
C HIS A 217 9.11 -1.25 9.34
N LEU A 218 10.00 -0.28 9.12
CA LEU A 218 11.36 -0.28 9.70
C LEU A 218 11.38 -0.12 11.23
N ASP A 219 10.41 0.60 11.80
CA ASP A 219 10.39 0.86 13.25
C ASP A 219 9.63 -0.22 14.04
N ALA A 220 9.23 -1.33 13.40
CA ALA A 220 8.48 -2.40 14.05
C ALA A 220 9.21 -2.98 15.27
N LEU A 221 10.54 -3.08 15.22
CA LEU A 221 11.36 -3.54 16.35
C LEU A 221 11.37 -2.52 17.49
N ALA A 222 11.57 -1.23 17.18
CA ALA A 222 11.57 -0.18 18.18
C ALA A 222 10.21 -0.07 18.90
N TRP A 223 9.10 -0.27 18.16
CA TRP A 223 7.76 -0.28 18.74
C TRP A 223 7.55 -1.48 19.67
N ALA A 224 8.05 -2.66 19.29
CA ALA A 224 7.98 -3.84 20.15
C ALA A 224 8.77 -3.65 21.46
N ASP A 225 9.98 -3.09 21.37
CA ASP A 225 10.81 -2.79 22.53
C ASP A 225 10.13 -1.76 23.46
N ALA A 226 9.61 -0.66 22.90
CA ALA A 226 8.91 0.37 23.66
C ALA A 226 7.63 -0.16 24.35
N MET A 227 6.89 -1.08 23.70
CA MET A 227 5.74 -1.74 24.31
C MET A 227 6.16 -2.67 25.45
N ASN A 228 7.26 -3.41 25.31
CA ASN A 228 7.81 -4.25 26.37
C ASN A 228 8.25 -3.40 27.59
N GLU A 229 8.94 -2.29 27.35
CA GLU A 229 9.36 -1.36 28.41
C GLU A 229 8.16 -0.74 29.14
N THR A 230 7.12 -0.36 28.39
CA THR A 230 5.85 0.13 28.93
C THR A 230 5.24 -0.91 29.88
N ILE A 231 5.10 -2.16 29.46
CA ILE A 231 4.56 -3.25 30.30
C ILE A 231 5.42 -3.44 31.55
N LEU A 232 6.74 -3.49 31.40
CA LEU A 232 7.66 -3.66 32.53
C LEU A 232 7.56 -2.50 33.54
N ARG A 233 7.41 -1.25 33.09
CA ARG A 233 7.18 -0.11 33.99
C ARG A 233 5.88 -0.29 34.76
N GLN A 234 4.77 -0.57 34.07
CA GLN A 234 3.47 -0.71 34.73
C GLN A 234 3.43 -1.88 35.73
N THR A 235 4.14 -2.99 35.46
CA THR A 235 4.24 -4.10 36.43
C THR A 235 5.09 -3.80 37.67
N LYS A 236 5.97 -2.79 37.64
CA LYS A 236 6.76 -2.37 38.80
C LYS A 236 6.00 -1.42 39.73
N PHE A 237 4.93 -0.80 39.23
CA PHE A 237 4.08 0.14 39.97
C PHE A 237 2.71 -0.45 40.35
N ALA A 238 2.44 -1.72 40.00
CA ALA A 238 1.24 -2.48 40.36
C ALA A 238 1.50 -3.40 41.56
#